data_AF-A0A1V8NVV2-F1
#
_entry.id   AF-A0A1V8NVV2-F1
#
_cell.length_a   1.000
_cell.length_b   1.000
_cell.length_c   1.000
_cell.angle_alpha   90.00
_cell.angle_beta   90.00
_cell.angle_gamma   90.00
#
_symmetry.space_group_name_H-M   'P 1'
#
loop_
_entity.id
_entity.type
_entity.pdbx_description
1 polymer ?
#
loop_
_entity_poly.entity_id
_entity_poly.type
_entity_poly.pdbx_seq_one_letter_code
_entity_poly.pdbx_strand_id
1 'polypeptide(L)'
;MSGLQEFTVEEALRLHGRQINELSGQVIRLKIQNEILQGFVGCLALVGHEPEILERIWCKAGAHIARTIFDNYADTMKHPELKKIVEEEVKAILVNKTLMSEIVSIHTPDAGD
;
A
#
# COMPACT_ATOMS: atom_id res chain seq x y z
N MET A 1 -23.01 -10.91 38.61
CA MET A 1 -22.06 -9.95 39.18
C MET A 1 -21.69 -8.96 38.10
N SER A 2 -21.90 -7.67 38.38
CA SER A 2 -21.43 -6.42 37.73
C SER A 2 -20.88 -6.51 36.29
N GLY A 3 -21.36 -5.77 35.31
CA GLY A 3 -22.32 -4.68 35.26
C GLY A 3 -22.35 -4.18 33.82
N LEU A 4 -23.54 -4.00 33.24
CA LEU A 4 -23.67 -3.30 31.97
C LEU A 4 -23.25 -1.86 32.24
N GLN A 5 -22.06 -1.49 31.77
CA GLN A 5 -21.56 -0.13 31.85
C GLN A 5 -22.48 0.71 30.93
N GLU A 6 -23.39 1.47 31.53
CA GLU A 6 -24.22 2.42 30.79
C GLU A 6 -23.29 3.50 30.25
N PHE A 7 -22.98 3.41 28.96
CA PHE A 7 -22.27 4.48 28.27
C PHE A 7 -23.19 5.68 28.14
N THR A 8 -22.66 6.85 28.46
CA THR A 8 -23.31 8.09 28.06
C THR A 8 -23.37 8.16 26.53
N VAL A 9 -24.38 8.85 25.97
CA VAL A 9 -24.51 9.06 24.51
C VAL A 9 -23.21 9.63 23.92
N GLU A 10 -22.53 10.48 24.67
CA GLU A 10 -21.27 11.12 24.29
C GLU A 10 -20.09 10.14 24.21
N GLU A 11 -20.00 9.19 25.15
CA GLU A 11 -18.99 8.13 25.11
C GLU A 11 -19.24 7.13 23.97
N ALA A 12 -20.50 6.79 23.71
CA ALA A 12 -20.88 5.93 22.59
C ALA A 12 -20.52 6.59 21.25
N LEU A 13 -20.84 7.87 21.08
CA LEU A 13 -20.47 8.66 19.90
C LEU A 13 -18.95 8.73 19.72
N ARG A 14 -18.20 8.97 20.81
CA ARG A 14 -16.73 9.00 20.76
C ARG A 14 -16.13 7.64 20.41
N LEU A 15 -16.71 6.55 20.91
CA LEU A 15 -16.26 5.19 20.59
C LEU A 15 -16.52 4.88 19.11
N HIS A 16 -17.73 5.14 18.63
CA HIS A 16 -18.10 4.91 17.23
C HIS A 16 -17.31 5.80 16.27
N GLY A 17 -17.06 7.07 16.62
CA GLY A 17 -16.20 7.95 15.84
C GLY A 17 -14.78 7.38 15.67
N ARG A 18 -14.21 6.81 16.74
CA ARG A 18 -12.90 6.12 16.67
C ARG A 18 -12.96 4.88 15.78
N GLN A 19 -13.98 4.04 15.93
CA GLN A 19 -14.15 2.84 15.11
C GLN A 19 -14.32 3.17 13.63
N ILE A 20 -15.09 4.22 13.29
CA ILE A 20 -15.27 4.68 11.92
C ILE A 20 -13.95 5.14 11.31
N ASN A 21 -13.15 5.92 12.06
CA ASN A 21 -11.84 6.38 11.57
C ASN A 21 -10.87 5.21 11.38
N GLU A 22 -10.87 4.24 12.29
CA GLU A 22 -10.04 3.04 12.19
C GLU A 22 -10.43 2.20 10.96
N LEU A 23 -11.72 1.92 10.77
CA LEU A 23 -12.22 1.21 9.59
C LEU A 23 -11.92 1.97 8.30
N SER A 24 -12.06 3.30 8.30
CA SER A 24 -11.72 4.14 7.14
C SER A 24 -10.24 4.01 6.79
N GLY A 25 -9.37 4.03 7.79
CA GLY A 25 -7.94 3.79 7.62
C GLY A 25 -7.62 2.42 7.05
N GLN A 26 -8.28 1.36 7.54
CA GLN A 26 -8.11 0.00 7.02
C GLN A 26 -8.58 -0.12 5.56
N VAL A 27 -9.72 0.49 5.22
CA VAL A 27 -10.23 0.48 3.84
C VAL A 27 -9.26 1.19 2.89
N ILE A 28 -8.74 2.35 3.27
CA ILE A 28 -7.76 3.09 2.46
C ILE A 28 -6.49 2.26 2.27
N ARG A 29 -5.99 1.65 3.35
CA ARG A 29 -4.83 0.75 3.30
C ARG A 29 -5.02 -0.38 2.30
N LEU A 30 -6.13 -1.10 2.39
CA LEU A 30 -6.44 -2.22 1.50
C LEU A 30 -6.55 -1.78 0.03
N LYS A 31 -7.15 -0.62 -0.24
CA LYS A 31 -7.26 -0.10 -1.61
C LYS A 31 -5.88 0.22 -2.19
N ILE A 32 -5.04 0.93 -1.43
CA ILE A 32 -3.68 1.27 -1.87
C ILE A 32 -2.86 0.00 -2.12
N GLN A 33 -2.92 -0.99 -1.21
CA GLN A 33 -2.23 -2.26 -1.39
C GLN A 33 -2.68 -2.99 -2.65
N ASN A 34 -3.97 -2.95 -2.98
CA ASN A 34 -4.49 -3.53 -4.21
C ASN A 34 -3.93 -2.82 -5.45
N GLU A 35 -3.89 -1.47 -5.45
CA GLU A 35 -3.27 -0.69 -6.54
C GLU A 35 -1.78 -1.06 -6.74
N ILE A 36 -1.03 -1.21 -5.66
CA ILE A 36 0.38 -1.63 -5.69
C ILE A 36 0.53 -3.05 -6.24
N LEU A 37 -0.28 -4.00 -5.74
CA LEU A 37 -0.25 -5.40 -6.17
C LEU A 37 -0.60 -5.57 -7.64
N GLN A 38 -1.58 -4.82 -8.15
CA GLN A 38 -1.94 -4.85 -9.58
C GLN A 38 -0.75 -4.41 -10.45
N GLY A 39 -0.07 -3.33 -10.06
CA GLY A 39 1.14 -2.88 -10.73
C GLY A 39 2.27 -3.92 -10.68
N PHE A 40 2.42 -4.58 -9.54
CA PHE A 40 3.43 -5.61 -9.32
C PHE A 40 3.21 -6.85 -10.17
N VAL A 41 1.97 -7.36 -10.21
CA VAL A 41 1.58 -8.48 -11.07
C VAL A 41 1.79 -8.15 -12.55
N GLY A 42 1.44 -6.93 -12.97
CA GLY A 42 1.69 -6.48 -14.35
C GLY A 42 3.18 -6.50 -14.71
N CYS A 43 4.05 -6.18 -13.77
CA CYS A 43 5.50 -6.28 -13.96
C CYS A 43 5.96 -7.75 -13.97
N LEU A 44 5.50 -8.59 -13.04
CA LEU A 44 5.86 -10.00 -12.97
C LEU A 44 5.52 -10.79 -14.25
N ALA A 45 4.43 -10.44 -14.93
CA ALA A 45 4.07 -11.05 -16.21
C ALA A 45 5.20 -10.93 -17.28
N LEU A 46 6.09 -9.96 -17.13
CA LEU A 46 7.19 -9.69 -18.05
C LEU A 46 8.51 -10.37 -17.64
N VAL A 47 8.62 -10.90 -16.40
CA VAL A 47 9.88 -11.45 -15.87
C VAL A 47 10.36 -12.69 -16.63
N GLY A 48 9.44 -13.49 -17.18
CA GLY A 48 9.76 -14.70 -17.91
C GLY A 48 10.27 -14.46 -19.35
N HIS A 49 10.13 -13.25 -19.87
CA HIS A 49 10.50 -12.91 -21.25
C HIS A 49 11.66 -11.91 -21.31
N GLU A 50 11.63 -10.88 -20.46
CA GLU A 50 12.60 -9.77 -20.50
C GLU A 50 13.00 -9.32 -19.08
N PRO A 51 13.70 -10.18 -18.30
CA PRO A 51 14.04 -9.90 -16.90
C PRO A 51 14.90 -8.64 -16.74
N GLU A 52 15.77 -8.35 -17.71
CA GLU A 52 16.66 -7.17 -17.72
C GLU A 52 15.91 -5.84 -17.86
N ILE A 53 14.69 -5.89 -18.39
CA ILE A 53 13.85 -4.71 -18.64
C ILE A 53 12.87 -4.51 -17.47
N LEU A 54 12.65 -5.54 -16.65
CA LEU A 54 11.71 -5.54 -15.55
C LEU A 54 12.01 -4.47 -14.49
N GLU A 55 13.26 -4.33 -14.04
CA GLU A 55 13.60 -3.32 -13.02
C GLU A 55 13.25 -1.90 -13.52
N ARG A 56 13.52 -1.63 -14.79
CA ARG A 56 13.24 -0.34 -15.43
C ARG A 56 11.74 -0.09 -15.55
N ILE A 57 10.97 -1.12 -15.88
CA ILE A 57 9.50 -1.06 -15.95
C ILE A 57 8.94 -0.82 -14.55
N TRP A 58 9.39 -1.57 -13.54
CA TRP A 58 8.94 -1.38 -12.16
C TRP A 58 9.28 0.02 -11.63
N CYS A 59 10.46 0.56 -11.91
CA CYS A 59 10.80 1.92 -11.50
C CYS A 59 9.84 2.97 -12.09
N LYS A 60 9.44 2.79 -13.36
CA LYS A 60 8.46 3.68 -14.02
C LYS A 60 7.04 3.45 -13.51
N ALA A 61 6.62 2.19 -13.40
CA ALA A 61 5.30 1.79 -12.94
C ALA A 61 5.09 2.18 -11.48
N GLY A 62 6.05 1.88 -10.59
CA GLY A 62 6.04 2.25 -9.19
C GLY A 62 5.95 3.76 -8.96
N ALA A 63 6.69 4.57 -9.73
CA ALA A 63 6.57 6.03 -9.69
C ALA A 63 5.17 6.52 -10.14
N HIS A 64 4.61 5.91 -11.18
CA HIS A 64 3.27 6.21 -11.66
C HIS A 64 2.17 5.82 -10.67
N ILE A 65 2.29 4.64 -10.05
CA ILE A 65 1.38 4.14 -9.00
C ILE A 65 1.44 5.07 -7.79
N ALA A 66 2.64 5.43 -7.32
CA ALA A 66 2.79 6.36 -6.21
C ALA A 66 2.08 7.69 -6.47
N ARG A 67 2.27 8.28 -7.67
CA ARG A 67 1.57 9.51 -8.06
C ARG A 67 0.06 9.32 -8.07
N THR A 68 -0.43 8.25 -8.66
CA THR A 68 -1.87 7.93 -8.75
C THR A 68 -2.50 7.80 -7.36
N ILE A 69 -1.81 7.14 -6.42
CA ILE A 69 -2.23 7.06 -5.02
C ILE A 69 -2.30 8.47 -4.40
N PHE A 70 -1.26 9.29 -4.56
CA PHE A 70 -1.30 10.66 -4.03
C PHE A 70 -2.47 11.48 -4.60
N ASP A 71 -2.77 11.36 -5.89
CA ASP A 71 -3.84 12.08 -6.55
C ASP A 71 -5.23 11.58 -6.08
N ASN A 72 -5.44 10.26 -6.03
CA ASN A 72 -6.71 9.65 -5.61
C ASN A 72 -7.05 9.87 -4.14
N TYR A 73 -6.03 10.01 -3.28
CA TYR A 73 -6.19 10.20 -1.84
C TYR A 73 -5.77 11.61 -1.38
N ALA A 74 -5.71 12.60 -2.28
CA ALA A 74 -5.31 13.98 -1.96
C ALA A 74 -6.18 14.61 -0.86
N ASP A 75 -7.49 14.34 -0.86
CA ASP A 75 -8.40 14.84 0.18
C ASP A 75 -8.17 14.15 1.53
N THR A 76 -7.80 12.87 1.52
CA THR A 76 -7.41 12.11 2.71
C THR A 76 -6.19 12.74 3.40
N MET A 77 -5.32 13.43 2.65
CA MET A 77 -4.14 14.10 3.21
C MET A 77 -4.45 15.26 4.17
N LYS A 78 -5.70 15.73 4.20
CA LYS A 78 -6.18 16.74 5.15
C LYS A 78 -6.39 16.16 6.56
N HIS A 79 -6.46 14.84 6.69
CA HIS A 79 -6.60 14.11 7.95
C HIS A 79 -5.25 13.51 8.37
N PRO A 80 -4.59 14.01 9.42
CA PRO A 80 -3.24 13.59 9.79
C PRO A 80 -3.09 12.07 9.99
N GLU A 81 -4.09 11.44 10.61
CA GLU A 81 -4.13 10.01 10.88
C GLU A 81 -4.24 9.17 9.61
N LEU A 82 -5.03 9.61 8.63
CA LEU A 82 -5.19 8.90 7.36
C LEU A 82 -4.04 9.20 6.40
N LYS A 83 -3.52 10.43 6.40
CA LYS A 83 -2.30 10.82 5.68
C LYS A 83 -1.14 9.89 5.99
N LYS A 84 -0.93 9.60 7.28
CA LYS A 84 0.14 8.69 7.72
C LYS A 84 -0.01 7.30 7.10
N ILE A 85 -1.23 6.80 6.98
CA ILE A 85 -1.51 5.51 6.34
C ILE A 85 -1.12 5.55 4.86
N VAL A 86 -1.52 6.60 4.13
CA VAL A 86 -1.16 6.75 2.70
C VAL A 86 0.36 6.80 2.54
N GLU A 87 1.06 7.60 3.35
CA GLU A 87 2.52 7.71 3.29
C GLU A 87 3.24 6.40 3.65
N GLU A 88 2.74 5.64 4.63
CA GLU A 88 3.26 4.32 4.98
C GLU A 88 3.11 3.31 3.84
N GLU A 89 1.94 3.26 3.21
CA GLU A 89 1.69 2.32 2.12
C GLU A 89 2.44 2.70 0.83
N VAL A 90 2.59 3.99 0.53
CA VAL A 90 3.43 4.43 -0.59
C VAL A 90 4.89 4.02 -0.37
N LYS A 91 5.40 4.04 0.87
CA LYS A 91 6.75 3.50 1.17
C LYS A 91 6.84 2.00 0.90
N ALA A 92 5.74 1.24 0.97
CA ALA A 92 5.73 -0.18 0.61
C ALA A 92 6.05 -0.42 -0.88
N ILE A 93 5.87 0.58 -1.76
CA ILE A 93 6.33 0.51 -3.16
C ILE A 93 7.86 0.33 -3.22
N LEU A 94 8.61 0.96 -2.31
CA LEU A 94 10.06 0.81 -2.22
C LEU A 94 10.45 -0.59 -1.74
N VAL A 95 9.70 -1.16 -0.79
CA VAL A 95 9.92 -2.56 -0.34
C VAL A 95 9.69 -3.55 -1.48
N ASN A 96 8.64 -3.33 -2.28
CA ASN A 96 8.36 -4.13 -3.46
C ASN A 96 9.45 -4.00 -4.55
N LYS A 97 10.20 -2.88 -4.60
CA LYS A 97 11.39 -2.78 -5.45
C LYS A 97 12.45 -3.81 -5.06
N THR A 98 12.75 -3.94 -3.76
CA THR A 98 13.74 -4.91 -3.27
C THR A 98 13.33 -6.34 -3.61
N LEU A 99 12.06 -6.70 -3.35
CA LEU A 99 11.49 -7.99 -3.76
C LEU A 99 11.61 -8.22 -5.27
N MET A 100 11.45 -7.17 -6.07
CA MET A 100 11.59 -7.31 -7.52
C MET A 100 13.01 -7.60 -7.97
N SER A 101 13.99 -6.92 -7.37
CA SER A 101 15.41 -7.22 -7.64
C SER A 101 15.76 -8.66 -7.27
N GLU A 102 15.23 -9.19 -6.17
CA GLU A 102 15.42 -10.60 -5.77
C GLU A 102 14.76 -11.58 -6.75
N ILE A 103 13.56 -11.26 -7.25
CA ILE A 103 12.89 -12.13 -8.24
C ILE A 103 13.65 -12.14 -9.56
N VAL A 104 14.16 -10.98 -10.01
CA VAL A 104 15.00 -10.91 -11.21
C VAL A 104 16.25 -11.77 -11.05
N SER A 105 16.97 -11.67 -9.93
CA SER A 105 18.21 -12.43 -9.72
C SER A 105 18.00 -13.95 -9.70
N ILE A 106 16.82 -14.44 -9.30
CA ILE A 106 16.46 -15.86 -9.41
C ILE A 106 16.29 -16.31 -10.87
N HIS A 107 15.71 -15.46 -11.71
CA HIS A 107 15.39 -15.78 -13.11
C HIS A 107 16.55 -15.51 -14.08
N THR A 108 17.47 -14.64 -13.68
CA THR A 108 18.79 -14.46 -14.30
C THR A 108 19.83 -14.75 -13.23
N PRO A 109 20.03 -16.03 -12.83
CA PRO A 109 21.12 -16.34 -11.92
C PRO A 109 22.39 -15.83 -12.60
N ASP A 110 23.18 -15.04 -11.87
CA ASP A 110 24.44 -14.48 -12.36
C ASP A 110 25.14 -15.54 -13.21
N ALA A 111 25.34 -15.23 -14.49
CA ALA A 111 26.21 -16.02 -15.33
C ALA A 111 27.58 -15.90 -14.66
N GLY A 112 27.90 -16.88 -13.80
CA GLY A 112 29.04 -16.81 -12.91
C GLY A 112 30.30 -16.41 -13.66
N ASP A 113 31.03 -15.46 -13.09
CA ASP A 113 32.44 -15.23 -13.37
C ASP A 113 33.28 -16.49 -13.05
#